data_AF-A0A0R3QA72-F1
#
_entry.id   AF-A0A0R3QA72-F1
#
_cell.length_a   1.000
_cell.length_b   1.000
_cell.length_c   1.000
_cell.angle_alpha   90.00
_cell.angle_beta   90.00
_cell.angle_gamma   90.00
#
_symmetry.space_group_name_H-M   'P 1'
#
loop_
_entity.id
_entity.type
_entity.pdbx_description
1 polymer ?
#
loop_
_entity_poly.entity_id
_entity_poly.type
_entity_poly.pdbx_seq_one_letter_code
_entity_poly.pdbx_strand_id
1 'polypeptide(L)'
;MSYKWKRENWGCELGDNERIIDWSFLAELNFTLAALLTSKGGVLIYSDVGSSGAKLCVTHLQKFASTVNEAAAICVLPDASGLAFILLKGSVLLVPLRCILDVPWGRCDILASDSVSILEVNGVEEGCLCTPTSALCYSGHHSNRPYLIYANKVLLLYFFKTHLFFLFCVLL
;
A
#
# COMPACT_ATOMS: atom_id res chain seq x y z
N MET A 1 33.12 5.43 4.01
CA MET A 1 31.97 6.23 4.49
C MET A 1 31.19 5.39 5.48
N SER A 2 31.17 5.76 6.76
CA SER A 2 30.38 5.08 7.78
C SER A 2 29.00 5.72 7.84
N TYR A 3 27.97 4.97 7.42
CA TYR A 3 26.59 5.39 7.63
C TYR A 3 26.30 5.36 9.13
N LYS A 4 26.21 6.54 9.75
CA LYS A 4 25.66 6.67 11.11
C LYS A 4 24.15 6.63 10.97
N TRP A 5 23.54 5.51 11.37
CA TRP A 5 22.10 5.44 11.62
C TRP A 5 21.76 6.44 12.73
N LYS A 6 21.34 7.64 12.34
CA LYS A 6 20.70 8.58 13.25
C LYS A 6 19.24 8.21 13.29
N ARG A 7 18.71 7.99 14.50
CA ARG A 7 17.28 7.89 14.72
C ARG A 7 16.69 9.26 14.38
N GLU A 8 16.05 9.37 13.22
CA GLU A 8 15.27 10.56 12.88
C GLU A 8 14.07 10.61 13.80
N ASN A 9 13.88 11.76 14.44
CA ASN A 9 12.79 11.96 15.39
C ASN A 9 11.58 12.43 14.58
N TRP A 10 10.79 11.46 14.11
CA TRP A 10 9.69 11.65 13.17
C TRP A 10 8.49 12.42 13.76
N GLY A 11 8.52 12.81 15.03
CA GLY A 11 7.41 13.53 15.67
C GLY A 11 6.17 12.66 15.92
N CYS A 12 6.22 11.37 15.59
CA CYS A 12 5.23 10.38 15.98
C CYS A 12 5.92 9.28 16.79
N GLU A 13 5.52 9.12 18.05
CA GLU A 13 5.82 7.90 18.80
C GLU A 13 4.69 6.91 18.50
N LEU A 14 5.05 5.71 18.02
CA LEU A 14 4.09 4.61 17.92
C LEU A 14 3.53 4.37 19.32
N GLY A 15 2.22 4.14 19.43
CA GLY A 15 1.61 3.90 20.74
C GLY A 15 2.19 2.65 21.39
N ASP A 16 2.05 2.54 22.72
CA ASP A 16 2.48 1.33 23.43
C ASP A 16 1.85 0.07 22.79
N ASN A 17 2.69 -0.93 22.50
CA ASN A 17 2.38 -2.16 21.76
C ASN A 17 1.94 -2.00 20.29
N GLU A 18 2.16 -0.84 19.67
CA GLU A 18 2.00 -0.67 18.23
C GLU A 18 3.31 -0.96 17.50
N ARG A 19 3.24 -1.76 16.44
CA ARG A 19 4.41 -2.15 15.63
C ARG A 19 4.12 -1.93 14.15
N ILE A 20 5.16 -1.61 13.38
CA ILE A 20 5.08 -1.64 11.92
C ILE A 20 4.99 -3.11 11.50
N ILE A 21 3.96 -3.44 10.73
CA ILE A 21 3.71 -4.81 10.24
C ILE A 21 4.08 -4.97 8.77
N ASP A 22 4.01 -3.90 7.98
CA ASP A 22 4.40 -3.90 6.58
C ASP A 22 4.77 -2.48 6.11
N TRP A 23 5.50 -2.39 5.00
CA TRP A 23 5.90 -1.13 4.42
C TRP A 23 6.14 -1.27 2.91
N SER A 24 5.96 -0.17 2.19
CA SER A 24 6.26 -0.09 0.76
C SER A 24 6.81 1.28 0.43
N PHE A 25 7.67 1.36 -0.56
CA PHE A 25 8.25 2.63 -0.99
C PHE A 25 8.39 2.72 -2.50
N LEU A 26 8.45 3.95 -2.99
CA LEU A 26 8.81 4.32 -4.34
C LEU A 26 9.91 5.39 -4.22
N ALA A 27 11.06 5.13 -4.84
CA ALA A 27 12.18 6.06 -4.86
C ALA A 27 12.65 6.30 -6.31
N GLU A 28 12.64 7.56 -6.70
CA GLU A 28 13.15 8.09 -7.95
C GLU A 28 14.16 9.22 -7.66
N LEU A 29 14.83 9.73 -8.71
CA LEU A 29 15.97 10.63 -8.60
C LEU A 29 15.78 11.85 -7.69
N ASN A 30 14.56 12.39 -7.58
CA ASN A 30 14.22 13.54 -6.73
C ASN A 30 12.90 13.34 -5.96
N PHE A 31 12.46 12.09 -5.82
CA PHE A 31 11.17 11.77 -5.24
C PHE A 31 11.29 10.50 -4.43
N THR A 32 10.99 10.55 -3.14
CA THR A 32 10.85 9.36 -2.29
C THR A 32 9.49 9.40 -1.64
N LEU A 33 8.74 8.31 -1.73
CA LEU A 33 7.50 8.08 -1.01
C LEU A 33 7.61 6.74 -0.30
N ALA A 34 7.44 6.71 1.01
CA ALA A 34 7.35 5.49 1.77
C ALA A 34 6.05 5.49 2.59
N ALA A 35 5.36 4.36 2.60
CA ALA A 35 4.17 4.14 3.39
C ALA A 35 4.42 2.95 4.32
N LEU A 36 4.14 3.14 5.60
CA LEU A 36 4.28 2.13 6.64
C LEU A 36 2.91 1.87 7.26
N LEU A 37 2.61 0.59 7.46
CA LEU A 37 1.37 0.12 8.05
C LEU A 37 1.64 -0.41 9.46
N THR A 38 0.83 0.00 10.43
CA THR A 38 0.94 -0.47 11.81
C THR A 38 -0.03 -1.60 12.12
N SER A 39 0.26 -2.35 13.19
CA SER A 39 -0.59 -3.42 13.72
C SER A 39 -1.96 -2.97 14.19
N LYS A 40 -2.20 -1.66 14.32
CA LYS A 40 -3.48 -1.09 14.77
C LYS A 40 -4.23 -0.36 13.65
N GLY A 41 -3.78 -0.46 12.39
CA GLY A 41 -4.41 0.21 11.25
C GLY A 41 -3.95 1.66 11.04
N GLY A 42 -2.94 2.11 11.79
CA GLY A 42 -2.23 3.35 11.55
C GLY A 42 -1.42 3.29 10.26
N VAL A 43 -1.35 4.41 9.56
CA VAL A 43 -0.62 4.54 8.30
C VAL A 43 0.28 5.77 8.39
N LEU A 44 1.59 5.54 8.26
CA LEU A 44 2.60 6.60 8.27
C LEU A 44 3.11 6.76 6.84
N ILE A 45 3.07 7.97 6.31
CA ILE A 45 3.50 8.27 4.94
C ILE A 45 4.59 9.31 5.01
N TYR A 46 5.77 8.91 4.60
CA TYR A 46 6.91 9.76 4.40
C TYR A 46 6.99 10.13 2.92
N SER A 47 7.16 11.42 2.63
CA SER A 47 7.41 11.87 1.27
C SER A 47 8.50 12.93 1.25
N ASP A 48 9.50 12.78 0.39
CA ASP A 48 10.53 13.77 0.14
C ASP A 48 10.59 14.09 -1.36
N VAL A 49 10.48 15.37 -1.70
CA VAL A 49 10.42 15.84 -3.08
C VAL A 49 11.44 16.95 -3.28
N GLY A 50 12.66 16.57 -3.65
CA GLY A 50 13.76 17.46 -3.93
C GLY A 50 13.96 18.54 -2.85
N SER A 51 13.82 19.81 -3.23
CA SER A 51 14.04 20.95 -2.34
C SER A 51 12.89 21.25 -1.37
N SER A 52 11.77 20.53 -1.45
CA SER A 52 10.59 20.74 -0.60
C SER A 52 10.83 20.33 0.86
N GLY A 53 11.85 19.50 1.08
CA GLY A 53 12.09 18.82 2.34
C GLY A 53 11.14 17.65 2.56
N ALA A 54 11.56 16.77 3.46
CA ALA A 54 10.77 15.63 3.91
C ALA A 54 9.49 16.08 4.63
N LYS A 55 8.38 15.43 4.29
CA LYS A 55 7.08 15.54 4.96
C LYS A 55 6.68 14.19 5.53
N LEU A 56 6.04 14.24 6.69
CA LEU A 56 5.40 13.08 7.30
C LEU A 56 3.91 13.36 7.45
N CYS A 57 3.09 12.41 7.00
CA CYS A 57 1.66 12.38 7.24
C CYS A 57 1.33 11.13 8.03
N VAL A 58 0.52 11.28 9.09
CA VAL A 58 0.01 10.17 9.88
C VAL A 58 -1.50 10.12 9.71
N THR A 59 -2.02 8.94 9.39
CA THR A 59 -3.44 8.71 9.16
C THR A 59 -3.84 7.30 9.60
N HIS A 60 -5.07 6.90 9.32
CA HIS A 60 -5.65 5.65 9.78
C HIS A 60 -6.58 5.06 8.72
N LEU A 61 -6.62 3.74 8.57
CA LEU A 61 -7.47 3.05 7.59
C LEU A 61 -8.95 3.45 7.69
N GLN A 62 -9.46 3.59 8.91
CA GLN A 62 -10.84 4.00 9.18
C GLN A 62 -11.20 5.38 8.61
N LYS A 63 -10.22 6.27 8.36
CA LYS A 63 -10.46 7.56 7.70
C LYS A 63 -10.86 7.38 6.24
N PHE A 64 -10.37 6.32 5.60
CA PHE A 64 -10.65 6.01 4.20
C PHE A 64 -11.87 5.11 4.04
N ALA A 65 -12.02 4.14 4.95
CA ALA A 65 -13.16 3.23 4.98
C ALA A 65 -13.47 2.86 6.43
N SER A 66 -14.57 3.38 6.97
CA SER A 66 -14.95 3.22 8.40
C SER A 66 -15.16 1.77 8.84
N THR A 67 -15.44 0.87 7.90
CA THR A 67 -15.61 -0.57 8.13
C THR A 67 -14.29 -1.34 8.13
N VAL A 68 -13.18 -0.70 7.77
CA VAL A 68 -11.85 -1.31 7.64
C VAL A 68 -10.97 -0.89 8.83
N ASN A 69 -10.66 -1.87 9.68
CA ASN A 69 -9.82 -1.65 10.85
C ASN A 69 -8.39 -2.15 10.66
N GLU A 70 -8.21 -3.19 9.86
CA GLU A 70 -6.94 -3.91 9.78
C GLU A 70 -6.62 -4.28 8.33
N ALA A 71 -5.35 -4.11 7.98
CA ALA A 71 -4.77 -4.60 6.73
C ALA A 71 -3.56 -5.48 7.06
N ALA A 72 -3.29 -6.45 6.21
CA ALA A 72 -2.19 -7.38 6.35
C ALA A 72 -0.92 -6.88 5.65
N ALA A 73 -1.10 -6.16 4.53
CA ALA A 73 -0.01 -5.63 3.72
C ALA A 73 -0.39 -4.27 3.10
N ILE A 74 0.62 -3.51 2.73
CA ILE A 74 0.50 -2.20 2.06
C ILE A 74 1.40 -2.17 0.83
N CYS A 75 0.94 -1.53 -0.23
CA CYS A 75 1.74 -1.32 -1.42
C CYS A 75 1.55 0.09 -1.98
N VAL A 76 2.65 0.75 -2.31
CA VAL A 76 2.63 2.01 -3.08
C VAL A 76 2.34 1.65 -4.53
N LEU A 77 1.31 2.27 -5.10
CA LEU A 77 1.01 2.08 -6.52
C LEU A 77 2.11 2.69 -7.40
N PRO A 78 2.31 2.17 -8.62
CA PRO A 78 3.19 2.77 -9.59
C PRO A 78 2.88 4.26 -9.79
N ASP A 79 3.93 5.03 -10.09
CA ASP A 79 3.86 6.47 -10.33
C ASP A 79 3.36 7.29 -9.12
N ALA A 80 3.38 6.71 -7.91
CA ALA A 80 2.90 7.33 -6.67
C ALA A 80 1.43 7.80 -6.72
N SER A 81 0.59 7.12 -7.49
CA SER A 81 -0.81 7.53 -7.63
C SER A 81 -1.69 7.24 -6.42
N GLY A 82 -1.27 6.32 -5.56
CA GLY A 82 -2.06 5.88 -4.42
C GLY A 82 -1.42 4.75 -3.64
N LEU A 83 -2.19 4.23 -2.68
CA LEU A 83 -1.83 3.11 -1.84
C LEU A 83 -2.86 1.99 -2.03
N ALA A 84 -2.38 0.75 -2.07
CA ALA A 84 -3.20 -0.45 -1.96
C ALA A 84 -2.99 -1.06 -0.58
N PHE A 85 -4.06 -1.26 0.16
CA PHE A 85 -4.07 -1.99 1.41
C PHE A 85 -4.73 -3.33 1.19
N ILE A 86 -4.00 -4.40 1.48
CA ILE A 86 -4.49 -5.75 1.33
C ILE A 86 -5.08 -6.15 2.68
N LEU A 87 -6.39 -6.30 2.74
CA LEU A 87 -7.13 -6.56 3.97
C LEU A 87 -6.93 -8.02 4.42
N LEU A 88 -7.17 -8.29 5.70
CA LEU A 88 -6.97 -9.63 6.29
C LEU A 88 -7.75 -10.75 5.58
N LYS A 89 -8.88 -10.40 4.96
CA LYS A 89 -9.75 -11.32 4.21
C LYS A 89 -9.40 -11.41 2.73
N GLY A 90 -8.33 -10.75 2.27
CA GLY A 90 -7.88 -10.75 0.88
C GLY A 90 -8.47 -9.65 0.01
N SER A 91 -9.56 -8.99 0.42
CA SER A 91 -10.05 -7.80 -0.28
C SER A 91 -9.00 -6.69 -0.29
N VAL A 92 -9.05 -5.81 -1.29
CA VAL A 92 -8.06 -4.75 -1.49
C VAL A 92 -8.73 -3.39 -1.38
N LEU A 93 -8.29 -2.57 -0.43
CA LEU A 93 -8.66 -1.18 -0.32
C LEU A 93 -7.68 -0.32 -1.11
N LEU A 94 -8.16 0.37 -2.13
CA LEU A 94 -7.39 1.30 -2.93
C LEU A 94 -7.69 2.74 -2.52
N VAL A 95 -6.66 3.48 -2.15
CA VAL A 95 -6.75 4.87 -1.69
C VAL A 95 -5.91 5.76 -2.60
N PRO A 96 -6.52 6.71 -3.34
CA PRO A 96 -5.76 7.70 -4.11
C PRO A 96 -4.87 8.53 -3.19
N LEU A 97 -3.63 8.83 -3.61
CA LEU A 97 -2.69 9.53 -2.74
C LEU A 97 -3.18 10.95 -2.39
N ARG A 98 -3.92 11.58 -3.31
CA ARG A 98 -4.56 12.89 -3.11
C ARG A 98 -5.62 12.92 -2.00
N CYS A 99 -6.19 11.77 -1.63
CA CYS A 99 -7.09 11.66 -0.48
C CYS A 99 -6.31 11.71 0.86
N ILE A 100 -4.98 11.60 0.80
CA ILE A 100 -4.11 11.51 1.98
C ILE A 100 -3.21 12.74 2.08
N LEU A 101 -2.57 13.11 0.96
CA LEU A 101 -1.68 14.25 0.83
C LEU A 101 -2.26 15.21 -0.21
N ASP A 102 -2.24 16.50 0.06
CA ASP A 102 -2.64 17.52 -0.93
C ASP A 102 -1.52 17.70 -1.97
N VAL A 103 -1.42 16.74 -2.90
CA VAL A 103 -0.35 16.66 -3.90
C VAL A 103 -0.90 16.25 -5.27
N PRO A 104 -0.36 16.81 -6.37
CA PRO A 104 -0.79 16.48 -7.74
C PRO A 104 -0.03 15.26 -8.32
N TRP A 105 0.46 14.34 -7.48
CA TRP A 105 1.32 13.24 -7.92
C TRP A 105 0.55 12.10 -8.55
N GLY A 106 1.21 11.42 -9.48
CA GLY A 106 0.71 10.25 -10.19
C GLY A 106 -0.41 10.56 -11.19
N ARG A 107 -0.41 9.83 -12.30
CA ARG A 107 -1.58 9.72 -13.18
C ARG A 107 -2.03 8.27 -13.14
N CYS A 108 -3.15 8.03 -12.48
CA CYS A 108 -3.74 6.70 -12.47
C CYS A 108 -5.17 6.80 -12.92
N ASP A 109 -5.40 6.39 -14.17
CA ASP A 109 -6.73 6.34 -14.79
C ASP A 109 -7.67 5.34 -14.10
N ILE A 110 -7.14 4.55 -13.17
CA ILE A 110 -7.86 3.52 -12.41
C ILE A 110 -8.49 4.09 -11.15
N LEU A 111 -7.86 5.09 -10.55
CA LEU A 111 -8.39 5.74 -9.36
C LEU A 111 -9.03 7.05 -9.78
N ALA A 112 -10.36 7.11 -9.72
CA ALA A 112 -11.03 8.38 -9.89
C ALA A 112 -10.59 9.35 -8.80
N SER A 113 -10.42 10.62 -9.21
CA SER A 113 -10.44 11.82 -8.35
C SER A 113 -10.29 11.53 -6.86
N ASP A 114 -11.43 11.48 -6.21
CA ASP A 114 -11.47 11.57 -4.77
C ASP A 114 -12.16 10.35 -4.17
N SER A 115 -12.13 9.21 -4.89
CA SER A 115 -12.85 8.00 -4.49
C SER A 115 -11.91 6.90 -4.03
N VAL A 116 -12.12 6.48 -2.79
CA VAL A 116 -11.60 5.22 -2.26
C VAL A 116 -12.43 4.07 -2.83
N SER A 117 -11.79 2.93 -3.14
CA SER A 117 -12.46 1.75 -3.69
C SER A 117 -12.07 0.50 -2.91
N ILE A 118 -13.03 -0.39 -2.65
CA ILE A 118 -12.77 -1.73 -2.10
C ILE A 118 -13.03 -2.74 -3.21
N LEU A 119 -12.01 -3.53 -3.51
CA LEU A 119 -12.06 -4.60 -4.49
C LEU A 119 -12.17 -5.94 -3.77
N GLU A 120 -13.34 -6.57 -3.89
CA GLU A 120 -13.58 -7.91 -3.36
C GLU A 120 -12.88 -8.96 -4.23
N VAL A 121 -12.21 -9.91 -3.57
CA VAL A 121 -11.47 -10.98 -4.24
C VAL A 121 -12.24 -12.28 -4.05
N ASN A 122 -13.00 -12.64 -5.08
CA ASN A 122 -13.76 -13.89 -5.09
C ASN A 122 -12.81 -15.09 -5.20
N GLY A 123 -12.98 -16.10 -4.33
CA GLY A 123 -12.23 -17.36 -4.38
C GLY A 123 -11.24 -17.60 -3.23
N VAL A 124 -11.20 -16.71 -2.23
CA VAL A 124 -10.45 -16.94 -0.99
C VAL A 124 -11.36 -17.69 -0.01
N GLU A 125 -11.19 -19.01 0.15
CA GLU A 125 -11.91 -19.76 1.19
C GLU A 125 -11.44 -19.33 2.59
N GLU A 126 -12.37 -19.25 3.56
CA GLU A 126 -12.07 -18.77 4.91
C GLU A 126 -11.04 -19.66 5.63
N GLY A 127 -9.91 -19.08 6.05
CA GLY A 127 -8.89 -19.79 6.82
C GLY A 127 -7.67 -18.92 7.15
N CYS A 128 -6.94 -19.26 8.22
CA CYS A 128 -5.75 -18.53 8.67
C CYS A 128 -4.56 -18.57 7.68
N LEU A 129 -4.63 -19.46 6.70
CA LEU A 129 -3.67 -19.61 5.62
C LEU A 129 -3.90 -18.61 4.47
N CYS A 130 -5.08 -18.02 4.42
CA CYS A 130 -5.49 -17.08 3.38
C CYS A 130 -5.12 -15.63 3.68
N THR A 131 -4.71 -15.33 4.92
CA THR A 131 -4.25 -14.00 5.30
C THR A 131 -3.04 -13.59 4.45
N PRO A 132 -3.12 -12.45 3.75
CA PRO A 132 -2.01 -11.98 2.93
C PRO A 132 -0.78 -11.68 3.78
N THR A 133 0.40 -12.03 3.27
CA THR A 133 1.68 -11.91 3.98
C THR A 133 2.65 -10.95 3.32
N SER A 134 2.46 -10.67 2.02
CA SER A 134 3.28 -9.72 1.28
C SER A 134 2.52 -9.23 0.05
N ALA A 135 2.87 -8.01 -0.39
CA ALA A 135 2.31 -7.41 -1.60
C ALA A 135 3.39 -6.70 -2.42
N LEU A 136 3.15 -6.63 -3.73
CA LEU A 136 3.98 -5.95 -4.71
C LEU A 136 3.09 -5.33 -5.78
N CYS A 137 3.38 -4.10 -6.19
CA CYS A 137 2.71 -3.45 -7.30
C CYS A 137 3.74 -2.94 -8.30
N TYR A 138 3.48 -3.14 -9.59
CA TYR A 138 4.37 -2.71 -10.67
C TYR A 138 3.59 -2.40 -11.94
N SER A 139 4.14 -1.54 -12.80
CA SER A 139 3.59 -1.27 -14.12
C SER A 139 4.07 -2.33 -15.12
N GLY A 140 3.15 -2.97 -15.83
CA GLY A 140 3.50 -3.92 -16.88
C GLY A 140 4.15 -3.24 -18.07
N HIS A 141 5.28 -3.77 -18.50
CA HIS A 141 6.15 -3.15 -19.52
C HIS A 141 5.46 -2.81 -20.85
N HIS A 142 4.51 -3.63 -21.29
CA HIS A 142 3.84 -3.47 -22.59
C HIS A 142 2.45 -2.84 -22.51
N SER A 143 1.86 -2.76 -21.32
CA SER A 143 0.48 -2.30 -21.15
C SER A 143 0.38 -0.94 -20.45
N ASN A 144 1.45 -0.48 -19.78
CA ASN A 144 1.43 0.64 -18.82
C ASN A 144 0.28 0.50 -17.80
N ARG A 145 -0.13 -0.74 -17.50
CA ARG A 145 -1.16 -1.01 -16.49
C ARG A 145 -0.49 -1.46 -15.21
N PRO A 146 -0.94 -0.98 -14.03
CA PRO A 146 -0.46 -1.50 -12.77
C PRO A 146 -1.03 -2.92 -12.55
N TYR A 147 -0.16 -3.78 -12.05
CA TYR A 147 -0.48 -5.10 -11.55
C TYR A 147 -0.22 -5.09 -10.05
N LEU A 148 -1.23 -5.42 -9.26
CA LEU A 148 -1.05 -5.72 -7.84
C LEU A 148 -0.96 -7.23 -7.70
N ILE A 149 0.09 -7.68 -7.02
CA ILE A 149 0.32 -9.06 -6.62
C ILE A 149 0.40 -9.11 -5.11
N TYR A 150 -0.33 -10.02 -4.48
CA TYR A 150 -0.07 -10.36 -3.09
C TYR A 150 -0.05 -11.88 -2.91
N ALA A 151 0.71 -12.31 -1.91
CA ALA A 151 0.87 -13.71 -1.54
C ALA A 151 0.28 -13.96 -0.16
N ASN A 152 -0.10 -15.20 0.10
CA ASN A 152 -0.47 -15.70 1.43
C ASN A 152 0.45 -16.84 1.86
N LYS A 153 0.20 -17.42 3.05
CA LYS A 153 1.02 -18.52 3.61
C LYS A 153 1.01 -19.81 2.77
N VAL A 154 0.07 -19.95 1.84
CA VAL A 154 -0.01 -21.09 0.90
C VAL A 154 0.64 -20.77 -0.45
N LEU A 155 1.34 -19.62 -0.56
CA LEU A 155 1.95 -19.13 -1.80
C LEU A 155 0.95 -18.89 -2.95
N LEU A 156 -0.33 -18.62 -2.63
CA LEU A 156 -1.29 -18.22 -3.64
C LEU A 156 -0.99 -16.80 -4.13
N LEU A 157 -0.72 -16.65 -5.44
CA LEU A 157 -0.48 -15.37 -6.10
C LEU A 157 -1.79 -14.85 -6.71
N TYR A 158 -2.16 -13.62 -6.35
CA TYR A 158 -3.34 -12.96 -6.93
C TYR A 158 -2.89 -11.87 -7.89
N PHE A 159 -3.31 -11.89 -9.16
CA PHE A 159 -3.01 -10.83 -10.11
C PHE A 159 -4.24 -9.93 -10.31
N PHE A 160 -4.09 -8.66 -9.96
CA PHE A 160 -5.09 -7.65 -10.29
C PHE A 160 -4.71 -6.95 -11.58
N LYS A 161 -5.43 -7.28 -12.65
CA LYS A 161 -5.59 -6.36 -13.78
C LYS A 161 -6.82 -5.52 -13.44
N THR A 162 -6.64 -4.22 -13.31
CA THR A 162 -7.62 -3.25 -12.78
C THR A 162 -8.90 -3.05 -13.63
N HIS A 163 -9.19 -3.95 -14.58
CA HIS A 163 -10.49 -4.12 -15.25
C HIS A 163 -10.89 -5.58 -15.51
N LEU A 164 -10.08 -6.59 -15.11
CA LEU A 164 -10.40 -8.00 -15.27
C LEU A 164 -9.66 -8.84 -14.21
N PHE A 165 -10.40 -9.60 -13.41
CA PHE A 165 -9.80 -10.53 -12.45
C PHE A 165 -9.07 -11.66 -13.19
N PHE A 166 -7.79 -11.88 -12.89
CA PHE A 166 -7.10 -13.11 -13.27
C PHE A 166 -6.51 -13.75 -12.02
N LEU A 167 -7.16 -14.80 -11.54
CA LEU A 167 -6.61 -15.69 -10.53
C LEU A 167 -5.57 -16.59 -11.21
N PHE A 168 -4.29 -16.40 -10.92
CA PHE A 168 -3.24 -17.36 -11.30
C PHE A 168 -2.67 -17.97 -10.04
N CYS A 169 -3.25 -19.10 -9.65
CA CYS A 169 -2.68 -19.99 -8.65
C CYS A 169 -1.40 -20.61 -9.24
N VAL A 170 -0.23 -20.05 -8.93
CA VAL A 170 1.04 -20.72 -9.23
C VAL A 170 1.26 -21.75 -8.13
N LEU A 171 0.77 -22.96 -8.36
CA LEU A 171 1.23 -24.14 -7.64
C LEU A 171 2.67 -24.41 -8.10
N LEU A 172 3.64 -24.11 -7.24
CA LEU A 172 5.01 -24.62 -7.35
C LEU A 172 5.07 -26.04 -6.79
#